data_AF-A0A7Y4WHW6-F1
#
_entry.id   AF-A0A7Y4WHW6-F1
#
_cell.length_a   1.000
_cell.length_b   1.000
_cell.length_c   1.000
_cell.angle_alpha   90.00
_cell.angle_beta   90.00
_cell.angle_gamma   90.00
#
_symmetry.space_group_name_H-M   'P 1'
#
loop_
_entity.id
_entity.type
_entity.pdbx_description
1 polymer ?
#
loop_
_entity_poly.entity_id
_entity_poly.type
_entity_poly.pdbx_seq_one_letter_code
_entity_poly.pdbx_strand_id
1 'polypeptide(L)'
;MRTEKHDWILATALLCVVFVPLACTTRWTAELRTPRQGWWEERGPVVPHDGFPADCTLCHDGDDWHTIRQDFEFDHLAETGVPLNGAHAVAECLRCHNDRGPVTLFAQRSCAGCHEDVHRGQLGADCSSCHGESDWRPEGQIALHAATRLPLAGAHAALQCWACHAGAEVGNFRGADPQCASCHLDDFNRTTNPDHVASGYSTTCQDCHGFVAFDQAAIFSHAGITANCVSCHLDDYQGTTDPNHQAEAFATSCEDCHASFTSWRGAGFTHAGITNNCVSCHLPEYQATSNPDHETQLFPTSCEDCHASFTTWSGASFSHAGITANCASCHLSDYQASTNPRHSAAGFAQTCESCHTSTSTWNGARYNAHQFPIYSGAHNNMACNECHLTNTNYTAFSCTHCHRHRQSAMDSTHNGENGYVWLSSACYQCHPNGRN
;
A
#
# COMPACT_ATOMS: atom_id res chain seq x y z
N MET A 1 10.82 50.06 -2.91
CA MET A 1 12.10 50.01 -2.17
C MET A 1 11.80 49.84 -0.69
N ARG A 2 12.53 48.94 -0.02
CA ARG A 2 12.26 48.25 1.27
C ARG A 2 11.20 47.15 1.11
N THR A 3 11.47 45.84 0.99
CA THR A 3 12.45 44.85 1.51
C THR A 3 12.42 44.61 3.03
N GLU A 4 11.79 43.48 3.36
CA GLU A 4 12.08 42.45 4.37
C GLU A 4 12.19 42.79 5.86
N LYS A 5 11.42 42.07 6.68
CA LYS A 5 11.92 41.29 7.84
C LYS A 5 11.08 40.02 8.06
N HIS A 6 11.70 38.87 7.78
CA HIS A 6 11.40 37.57 8.36
C HIS A 6 12.04 37.45 9.77
N ASP A 7 11.72 36.34 10.44
CA ASP A 7 12.41 35.70 11.58
C ASP A 7 11.99 36.09 12.99
N TRP A 8 11.03 35.32 13.55
CA TRP A 8 11.03 34.96 14.96
C TRP A 8 10.50 33.53 15.17
N ILE A 9 11.35 32.71 15.81
CA ILE A 9 11.06 31.51 16.61
C ILE A 9 11.08 30.15 15.88
N LEU A 10 12.31 29.68 15.65
CA LEU A 10 12.67 28.28 15.88
C LEU A 10 13.01 28.10 17.37
N ALA A 11 12.55 26.98 17.94
CA ALA A 11 12.98 26.31 19.19
C ALA A 11 11.90 26.17 20.26
N THR A 12 11.11 25.09 20.18
CA THR A 12 10.88 24.13 21.28
C THR A 12 9.99 22.99 20.79
N ALA A 13 10.60 22.02 20.11
CA ALA A 13 10.03 20.69 19.92
C ALA A 13 11.03 19.72 20.54
N LEU A 14 10.88 19.41 21.83
CA LEU A 14 11.45 18.25 22.55
C LEU A 14 11.27 18.50 24.06
N LEU A 15 10.10 18.16 24.61
CA LEU A 15 9.87 17.87 26.04
C LEU A 15 8.38 17.54 26.29
N CYS A 16 7.84 16.52 25.61
CA CYS A 16 6.50 15.98 25.91
C CYS A 16 6.48 14.45 26.04
N VAL A 17 7.62 13.83 26.29
CA VAL A 17 7.70 12.40 26.62
C VAL A 17 8.56 12.29 27.87
N VAL A 18 8.01 11.65 28.91
CA VAL A 18 8.55 11.48 30.27
C VAL A 18 7.98 12.47 31.30
N PHE A 19 6.67 12.46 31.53
CA PHE A 19 6.08 12.75 32.86
C PHE A 19 4.76 11.99 33.12
N VAL A 20 4.64 10.79 32.55
CA VAL A 20 3.59 9.81 32.86
C VAL A 20 4.31 8.47 32.96
N PRO A 21 4.91 8.12 34.12
CA PRO A 21 4.14 7.42 35.16
C PRO A 21 4.78 7.55 36.56
N LEU A 22 4.42 8.56 37.36
CA LEU A 22 4.85 8.57 38.78
C LEU A 22 3.74 8.91 39.78
N ALA A 23 2.48 8.85 39.35
CA ALA A 23 1.32 9.04 40.23
C ALA A 23 0.45 7.77 40.37
N CYS A 24 0.92 6.60 39.92
CA CYS A 24 0.14 5.35 39.91
C CYS A 24 0.75 4.20 40.73
N THR A 25 1.76 4.45 41.58
CA THR A 25 2.43 3.38 42.33
C THR A 25 2.47 3.53 43.85
N THR A 26 1.79 4.51 44.44
CA THR A 26 1.50 4.42 45.88
C THR A 26 0.29 3.52 46.08
N ARG A 27 0.61 2.25 46.27
CA ARG A 27 -0.25 1.18 46.79
C ARG A 27 -1.34 1.72 47.72
N TRP A 28 -2.58 1.65 47.24
CA TRP A 28 -3.77 1.50 48.06
C TRP A 28 -3.70 0.13 48.73
N THR A 29 -2.90 0.00 49.78
CA THR A 29 -3.02 -1.12 50.71
C THR A 29 -3.92 -0.66 51.85
N ALA A 30 -5.15 -1.18 51.80
CA ALA A 30 -5.99 -1.56 52.92
C ALA A 30 -5.81 -0.76 54.22
N GLU A 31 -6.71 0.19 54.43
CA GLU A 31 -7.56 0.31 55.63
C GLU A 31 -8.53 1.47 55.37
N LEU A 32 -9.83 1.24 55.56
CA LEU A 32 -10.92 2.22 55.44
C LEU A 32 -10.86 3.25 56.59
N ARG A 33 -9.69 3.82 56.87
CA ARG A 33 -9.51 4.87 57.88
C ARG A 33 -9.75 6.22 57.20
N THR A 34 -10.77 6.93 57.67
CA THR A 34 -10.98 8.34 57.30
C THR A 34 -9.72 9.16 57.62
N PRO A 35 -9.24 10.04 56.73
CA PRO A 35 -8.06 10.87 57.00
C PRO A 35 -8.27 11.73 58.25
N ARG A 36 -7.20 11.94 59.05
CA ARG A 36 -7.25 12.86 60.19
C ARG A 36 -7.66 14.26 59.72
N GLN A 37 -8.85 14.70 60.09
CA GLN A 37 -9.36 16.04 59.78
C GLN A 37 -8.79 17.03 60.81
N GLY A 38 -8.10 18.08 60.35
CA GLY A 38 -7.70 19.20 61.20
C GLY A 38 -8.91 20.09 61.52
N TRP A 39 -8.86 20.82 62.62
CA TRP A 39 -9.88 21.81 62.98
C TRP A 39 -9.73 23.10 62.15
N TRP A 40 -10.84 23.69 61.66
CA TRP A 40 -10.88 24.91 60.85
C TRP A 40 -11.80 25.97 61.49
N GLU A 41 -11.22 27.05 62.01
CA GLU A 41 -11.92 28.16 62.69
C GLU A 41 -12.99 28.84 61.82
N GLU A 42 -12.78 28.89 60.50
CA GLU A 42 -13.64 29.60 59.56
C GLU A 42 -14.92 28.84 59.16
N ARG A 43 -15.06 27.55 59.52
CA ARG A 43 -16.17 26.68 59.05
C ARG A 43 -17.29 26.43 60.06
N GLY A 44 -17.25 27.09 61.23
CA GLY A 44 -18.32 27.02 62.24
C GLY A 44 -18.30 25.78 63.14
N PRO A 45 -19.21 25.69 64.14
CA PRO A 45 -19.21 24.62 65.14
C PRO A 45 -19.46 23.24 64.51
N VAL A 46 -18.51 22.35 64.78
CA VAL A 46 -18.42 20.99 64.27
C VAL A 46 -19.36 20.10 65.08
N VAL A 47 -20.35 19.48 64.43
CA VAL A 47 -21.27 18.46 64.96
C VAL A 47 -22.19 18.93 66.12
N PRO A 48 -23.52 18.75 66.02
CA PRO A 48 -24.39 18.91 67.18
C PRO A 48 -24.01 17.88 68.27
N HIS A 49 -23.43 18.35 69.37
CA HIS A 49 -22.96 17.50 70.47
C HIS A 49 -24.12 16.93 71.31
N ASP A 50 -25.35 17.32 70.97
CA ASP A 50 -26.61 16.87 71.54
C ASP A 50 -26.88 15.38 71.22
N GLY A 51 -26.28 14.86 70.13
CA GLY A 51 -26.47 13.50 69.62
C GLY A 51 -25.21 12.64 69.50
N PHE A 52 -24.03 13.20 69.76
CA PHE A 52 -22.76 12.45 69.87
C PHE A 52 -22.52 12.08 71.35
N PRO A 53 -21.74 11.03 71.66
CA PRO A 53 -21.43 10.67 73.05
C PRO A 53 -20.93 11.89 73.82
N ALA A 54 -21.49 12.14 75.00
CA ALA A 54 -21.11 13.29 75.85
C ALA A 54 -19.67 13.22 76.39
N ASP A 55 -18.92 12.17 76.04
CA ASP A 55 -17.52 12.02 76.38
C ASP A 55 -16.64 12.56 75.25
N CYS A 56 -16.16 13.78 75.44
CA CYS A 56 -15.30 14.48 74.49
C CYS A 56 -13.95 13.77 74.28
N THR A 57 -13.50 12.94 75.23
CA THR A 57 -12.21 12.21 75.17
C THR A 57 -12.22 11.05 74.17
N LEU A 58 -13.39 10.75 73.63
CA LEU A 58 -13.60 9.76 72.57
C LEU A 58 -12.93 10.21 71.26
N CYS A 59 -12.84 11.52 71.02
CA CYS A 59 -12.27 12.10 69.80
C CYS A 59 -11.12 13.08 70.09
N HIS A 60 -11.17 13.80 71.21
CA HIS A 60 -10.18 14.80 71.59
C HIS A 60 -9.22 14.26 72.64
N ASP A 61 -8.01 14.81 72.68
CA ASP A 61 -6.99 14.42 73.67
C ASP A 61 -7.32 14.88 75.10
N GLY A 62 -8.36 15.72 75.24
CA GLY A 62 -8.87 16.22 76.51
C GLY A 62 -8.16 17.49 76.99
N ASP A 63 -7.08 17.91 76.30
CA ASP A 63 -6.31 19.11 76.64
C ASP A 63 -6.75 20.32 75.80
N ASP A 64 -7.19 20.09 74.55
CA ASP A 64 -7.64 21.15 73.65
C ASP A 64 -8.70 20.68 72.63
N TRP A 65 -9.62 21.57 72.27
CA TRP A 65 -10.69 21.30 71.32
C TRP A 65 -10.25 21.36 69.85
N HIS A 66 -9.07 21.91 69.58
CA HIS A 66 -8.46 21.92 68.24
C HIS A 66 -7.68 20.63 67.93
N THR A 67 -7.40 19.82 68.96
CA THR A 67 -6.51 18.67 68.84
C THR A 67 -7.33 17.38 68.93
N ILE A 68 -7.40 16.67 67.79
CA ILE A 68 -7.97 15.32 67.72
C ILE A 68 -6.87 14.34 68.15
N ARG A 69 -7.26 13.31 68.90
CA ARG A 69 -6.38 12.23 69.31
C ARG A 69 -5.64 11.64 68.12
N GLN A 70 -4.32 11.44 68.27
CA GLN A 70 -3.53 10.82 67.20
C GLN A 70 -3.94 9.36 66.95
N ASP A 71 -4.46 8.67 67.95
CA ASP A 71 -4.95 7.30 67.86
C ASP A 71 -6.46 7.23 67.57
N PHE A 72 -7.11 8.38 67.30
CA PHE A 72 -8.51 8.36 66.88
C PHE A 72 -8.64 7.68 65.53
N GLU A 73 -9.33 6.55 65.55
CA GLU A 73 -9.71 5.78 64.38
C GLU A 73 -11.21 5.54 64.44
N PHE A 74 -11.92 5.90 63.37
CA PHE A 74 -13.35 5.70 63.25
C PHE A 74 -13.64 4.88 62.00
N ASP A 75 -13.93 3.59 62.19
CA ASP A 75 -14.41 2.72 61.12
C ASP A 75 -15.90 2.98 60.89
N HIS A 76 -16.18 3.80 59.88
CA HIS A 76 -17.55 4.22 59.57
C HIS A 76 -18.47 3.02 59.24
N LEU A 77 -17.94 1.97 58.61
CA LEU A 77 -18.71 0.77 58.30
C LEU A 77 -19.03 -0.03 59.56
N ALA A 78 -18.02 -0.27 60.41
CA ALA A 78 -18.21 -1.04 61.64
C ALA A 78 -19.17 -0.35 62.62
N GLU A 79 -19.09 0.98 62.73
CA GLU A 79 -19.85 1.74 63.73
C GLU A 79 -21.25 2.16 63.25
N THR A 80 -21.42 2.41 61.95
CA THR A 80 -22.70 2.93 61.41
C THR A 80 -23.40 2.00 60.43
N GLY A 81 -22.71 0.95 59.96
CA GLY A 81 -23.19 0.08 58.89
C GLY A 81 -23.12 0.70 57.49
N VAL A 82 -22.59 1.92 57.35
CA VAL A 82 -22.47 2.62 56.06
C VAL A 82 -20.99 2.69 55.65
N PRO A 83 -20.59 2.07 54.53
CA PRO A 83 -19.23 2.21 54.02
C PRO A 83 -19.04 3.57 53.33
N LEU A 84 -17.90 4.23 53.59
CA LEU A 84 -17.47 5.39 52.82
C LEU A 84 -16.59 4.92 51.67
N ASN A 85 -17.19 4.77 50.49
CA ASN A 85 -16.51 4.31 49.30
C ASN A 85 -16.05 5.47 48.42
N GLY A 86 -14.95 5.27 47.69
CA GLY A 86 -14.60 6.17 46.60
C GLY A 86 -14.32 7.60 47.05
N ALA A 87 -14.95 8.57 46.39
CA ALA A 87 -14.84 9.98 46.72
C ALA A 87 -15.39 10.33 48.12
N HIS A 88 -16.30 9.51 48.67
CA HIS A 88 -16.82 9.70 50.03
C HIS A 88 -15.80 9.36 51.12
N ALA A 89 -14.82 8.49 50.84
CA ALA A 89 -13.80 8.09 51.81
C ALA A 89 -12.89 9.25 52.26
N VAL A 90 -12.77 10.28 51.42
CA VAL A 90 -11.96 11.48 51.67
C VAL A 90 -12.81 12.70 51.99
N ALA A 91 -14.14 12.55 52.08
CA ALA A 91 -15.02 13.64 52.44
C ALA A 91 -14.83 14.04 53.90
N GLU A 92 -14.86 15.34 54.17
CA GLU A 92 -14.83 15.85 55.55
C GLU A 92 -16.13 15.46 56.26
N CYS A 93 -16.06 15.06 57.54
CA CYS A 93 -17.22 14.58 58.31
C CYS A 93 -18.42 15.55 58.25
N LEU A 94 -18.15 16.86 58.27
CA LEU A 94 -19.17 17.92 58.22
C LEU A 94 -19.87 18.08 56.87
N ARG A 95 -19.33 17.52 55.79
CA ARG A 95 -20.05 17.47 54.50
C ARG A 95 -21.35 16.70 54.63
N CYS A 96 -21.40 15.71 55.52
CA CYS A 96 -22.58 14.90 55.81
C CYS A 96 -23.21 15.28 57.16
N HIS A 97 -22.42 15.34 58.23
CA HIS A 97 -22.87 15.63 59.60
C HIS A 97 -22.93 17.13 59.87
N ASN A 98 -23.91 17.80 59.28
CA ASN A 98 -24.13 19.24 59.42
C ASN A 98 -25.50 19.58 60.02
N ASP A 99 -25.73 20.87 60.18
CA ASP A 99 -26.94 21.48 60.75
C ASP A 99 -28.19 21.35 59.87
N ARG A 100 -28.08 20.80 58.65
CA ARG A 100 -29.26 20.57 57.79
C ARG A 100 -30.18 19.48 58.36
N GLY A 101 -29.67 18.62 59.24
CA GLY A 101 -30.46 17.61 59.95
C GLY A 101 -29.79 16.23 59.99
N PRO A 102 -30.51 15.19 60.47
CA PRO A 102 -29.99 13.84 60.54
C PRO A 102 -29.60 13.29 59.16
N VAL A 103 -28.37 12.76 59.04
CA VAL A 103 -27.83 12.13 57.81
C VAL A 103 -28.78 11.05 57.26
N THR A 104 -29.47 10.33 58.14
CA THR A 104 -30.44 9.30 57.78
C THR A 104 -31.60 9.81 56.91
N LEU A 105 -32.00 11.08 57.06
CA LEU A 105 -33.06 11.68 56.23
C LEU A 105 -32.55 12.03 54.82
N PHE A 106 -31.30 12.49 54.71
CA PHE A 106 -30.68 12.77 53.42
C PHE A 106 -30.36 11.48 52.66
N ALA A 107 -29.84 10.48 53.35
CA ALA A 107 -29.55 9.17 52.79
C ALA A 107 -30.80 8.47 52.19
N GLN A 108 -31.99 8.71 52.74
CA GLN A 108 -33.25 8.21 52.16
C GLN A 108 -33.54 8.76 50.75
N ARG A 109 -32.96 9.90 50.39
CA ARG A 109 -33.07 10.52 49.06
C ARG A 109 -31.90 10.13 48.14
N SER A 110 -31.09 9.15 48.55
CA SER A 110 -29.89 8.71 47.83
C SER A 110 -28.97 9.90 47.50
N CYS A 111 -28.31 9.86 46.35
CA CYS A 111 -27.38 10.90 45.87
C CYS A 111 -28.00 12.32 45.92
N ALA A 112 -29.26 12.46 45.51
CA ALA A 112 -29.98 13.74 45.47
C ALA A 112 -30.29 14.32 46.86
N GLY A 113 -30.08 13.56 47.94
CA GLY A 113 -30.20 14.07 49.30
C GLY A 113 -29.09 15.04 49.68
N CYS A 114 -27.91 14.90 49.06
CA CYS A 114 -26.72 15.70 49.36
C CYS A 114 -26.18 16.45 48.13
N HIS A 115 -26.33 15.88 46.94
CA HIS A 115 -25.85 16.46 45.69
C HIS A 115 -26.95 17.20 44.93
N GLU A 116 -26.63 18.40 44.44
CA GLU A 116 -27.50 19.14 43.56
C GLU A 116 -27.51 18.53 42.15
N ASP A 117 -28.69 18.43 41.55
CA ASP A 117 -28.81 17.97 40.17
C ASP A 117 -28.45 19.08 39.18
N VAL A 118 -27.20 19.04 38.72
CA VAL A 118 -26.68 19.94 37.67
C VAL A 118 -27.39 19.76 36.33
N HIS A 119 -28.10 18.65 36.11
CA HIS A 119 -28.85 18.36 34.89
C HIS A 119 -30.26 18.95 34.89
N ARG A 120 -30.63 19.69 35.94
CA ARG A 120 -31.91 20.44 36.03
C ARG A 120 -33.15 19.57 35.82
N GLY A 121 -33.11 18.34 36.30
CA GLY A 121 -34.18 17.35 36.22
C GLY A 121 -34.33 16.66 34.86
N GLN A 122 -33.41 16.88 33.92
CA GLN A 122 -33.55 16.35 32.55
C GLN A 122 -33.18 14.87 32.43
N LEU A 123 -32.31 14.35 33.29
CA LEU A 123 -31.78 12.98 33.22
C LEU A 123 -32.31 12.04 34.32
N GLY A 124 -33.30 12.50 35.09
CA GLY A 124 -33.88 11.75 36.21
C GLY A 124 -33.03 11.79 37.49
N ALA A 125 -33.51 11.11 38.54
CA ALA A 125 -32.92 11.14 39.88
C ALA A 125 -32.02 9.93 40.20
N ASP A 126 -31.92 8.95 39.31
CA ASP A 126 -31.03 7.80 39.47
C ASP A 126 -29.61 8.16 38.99
N CYS A 127 -28.88 8.89 39.82
CA CYS A 127 -27.53 9.36 39.51
C CYS A 127 -26.57 8.21 39.22
N SER A 128 -26.73 7.07 39.91
CA SER A 128 -25.91 5.86 39.77
C SER A 128 -26.00 5.19 38.40
N SER A 129 -27.01 5.54 37.59
CA SER A 129 -27.10 5.08 36.20
C SER A 129 -25.99 5.63 35.31
N CYS A 130 -25.40 6.77 35.69
CA CYS A 130 -24.31 7.42 34.96
C CYS A 130 -23.09 7.65 35.85
N HIS A 131 -23.24 8.11 37.10
CA HIS A 131 -22.13 8.53 37.94
C HIS A 131 -21.77 7.47 38.98
N GLY A 132 -20.50 7.07 38.99
CA GLY A 132 -19.95 6.21 40.05
C GLY A 132 -19.56 7.01 41.29
N GLU A 133 -19.73 6.43 42.48
CA GLU A 133 -19.30 7.03 43.76
C GLU A 133 -17.76 7.12 43.92
N SER A 134 -17.01 6.49 43.02
CA SER A 134 -15.54 6.46 43.05
C SER A 134 -14.91 7.81 42.69
N ASP A 135 -15.34 8.40 41.57
CA ASP A 135 -14.75 9.64 41.03
C ASP A 135 -15.78 10.56 40.36
N TRP A 136 -17.07 10.20 40.44
CA TRP A 136 -18.20 10.91 39.81
C TRP A 136 -18.11 11.05 38.29
N ARG A 137 -17.23 10.30 37.63
CA ARG A 137 -17.16 10.32 36.17
C ARG A 137 -18.42 9.65 35.60
N PRO A 138 -19.03 10.25 34.57
CA PRO A 138 -20.17 9.65 33.91
C PRO A 138 -19.71 8.46 33.05
N GLU A 139 -20.36 7.31 33.20
CA GLU A 139 -20.15 6.06 32.47
C GLU A 139 -21.48 5.55 31.87
N GLY A 140 -21.41 4.61 30.93
CA GLY A 140 -22.59 3.97 30.34
C GLY A 140 -23.32 4.76 29.24
N GLN A 141 -22.81 5.94 28.84
CA GLN A 141 -23.45 6.80 27.83
C GLN A 141 -23.66 6.08 26.51
N ILE A 142 -22.70 5.25 26.08
CA ILE A 142 -22.80 4.47 24.83
C ILE A 142 -24.01 3.55 24.87
N ALA A 143 -24.20 2.81 25.97
CA ALA A 143 -25.32 1.89 26.11
C ALA A 143 -26.66 2.63 26.20
N LEU A 144 -26.70 3.76 26.91
CA LEU A 144 -27.89 4.60 27.00
C LEU A 144 -28.27 5.17 25.62
N HIS A 145 -27.30 5.68 24.86
CA HIS A 145 -27.55 6.21 23.52
C HIS A 145 -27.90 5.12 22.51
N ALA A 146 -27.44 3.89 22.69
CA ALA A 146 -27.83 2.76 21.86
C ALA A 146 -29.33 2.45 21.94
N ALA A 147 -30.02 2.88 23.00
CA ALA A 147 -31.48 2.79 23.12
C ALA A 147 -32.23 3.98 22.50
N THR A 148 -31.51 4.96 21.93
CA THR A 148 -32.08 6.17 21.31
C THR A 148 -32.01 6.10 19.78
N ARG A 149 -32.48 7.16 19.11
CA ARG A 149 -32.39 7.30 17.65
C ARG A 149 -30.99 7.69 17.16
N LEU A 150 -30.07 8.01 18.07
CA LEU A 150 -28.70 8.39 17.75
C LEU A 150 -27.72 7.54 18.59
N PRO A 151 -27.46 6.28 18.20
CA PRO A 151 -26.47 5.46 18.88
C PRO A 151 -25.08 6.10 18.75
N LEU A 152 -24.33 6.15 19.85
CA LEU A 152 -22.95 6.65 19.81
C LEU A 152 -22.04 5.56 19.23
N ALA A 153 -21.79 5.61 17.92
CA ALA A 153 -20.90 4.68 17.22
C ALA A 153 -19.93 5.43 16.29
N GLY A 154 -18.77 4.81 16.03
CA GLY A 154 -17.70 5.44 15.24
C GLY A 154 -17.23 6.76 15.87
N ALA A 155 -17.00 7.78 15.04
CA ALA A 155 -16.53 9.08 15.48
C ALA A 155 -17.49 9.80 16.45
N HIS A 156 -18.81 9.54 16.36
CA HIS A 156 -19.79 10.15 17.27
C HIS A 156 -19.56 9.75 18.73
N ALA A 157 -18.98 8.57 19.00
CA ALA A 157 -18.69 8.12 20.36
C ALA A 157 -17.53 8.88 21.03
N ALA A 158 -16.70 9.58 20.25
CA ALA A 158 -15.59 10.38 20.76
C ALA A 158 -15.96 11.87 20.94
N LEU A 159 -17.16 12.27 20.52
CA LEU A 159 -17.62 13.65 20.65
C LEU A 159 -17.92 13.99 22.11
N GLN A 160 -17.69 15.26 22.43
CA GLN A 160 -18.06 15.81 23.71
C GLN A 160 -19.58 16.07 23.75
N CYS A 161 -20.20 15.99 24.93
CA CYS A 161 -21.65 16.09 25.07
C CYS A 161 -22.25 17.34 24.39
N TRP A 162 -21.56 18.48 24.50
CA TRP A 162 -22.00 19.76 23.94
C TRP A 162 -21.95 19.83 22.41
N ALA A 163 -21.24 18.91 21.74
CA ALA A 163 -21.21 18.85 20.29
C ALA A 163 -22.59 18.51 19.71
N CYS A 164 -23.43 17.78 20.47
CA CYS A 164 -24.79 17.41 20.08
C CYS A 164 -25.83 18.11 20.95
N HIS A 165 -25.60 18.19 22.26
CA HIS A 165 -26.54 18.78 23.21
C HIS A 165 -26.20 20.24 23.47
N ALA A 166 -26.87 21.15 22.77
CA ALA A 166 -26.67 22.59 22.92
C ALA A 166 -26.91 23.06 24.37
N GLY A 167 -25.86 23.52 25.04
CA GLY A 167 -25.89 23.95 26.43
C GLY A 167 -25.63 22.84 27.44
N ALA A 168 -25.11 21.68 27.03
CA ALA A 168 -24.66 20.63 27.96
C ALA A 168 -23.61 21.15 28.95
N GLU A 169 -22.82 22.17 28.57
CA GLU A 169 -21.85 22.84 29.44
C GLU A 169 -22.49 23.49 30.67
N VAL A 170 -23.79 23.80 30.59
CA VAL A 170 -24.59 24.37 31.69
C VAL A 170 -25.71 23.44 32.16
N GLY A 171 -25.59 22.14 31.86
CA GLY A 171 -26.52 21.11 32.30
C GLY A 171 -27.79 20.96 31.45
N ASN A 172 -27.80 21.49 30.22
CA ASN A 172 -28.93 21.35 29.31
C ASN A 172 -28.68 20.23 28.29
N PHE A 173 -29.35 19.10 28.46
CA PHE A 173 -29.25 17.90 27.64
C PHE A 173 -30.46 17.70 26.73
N ARG A 174 -31.07 18.81 26.26
CA ARG A 174 -32.13 18.73 25.24
C ARG A 174 -31.65 17.91 24.04
N GLY A 175 -32.54 17.05 23.54
CA GLY A 175 -32.21 16.13 22.45
C GLY A 175 -31.72 16.87 21.20
N ALA A 176 -30.64 16.36 20.63
CA ALA A 176 -30.17 16.77 19.31
C ALA A 176 -31.13 16.24 18.22
N ASP A 177 -31.16 16.90 17.07
CA ASP A 177 -31.85 16.37 15.89
C ASP A 177 -31.05 15.16 15.36
N PRO A 178 -31.63 13.94 15.32
CA PRO A 178 -30.93 12.76 14.86
C PRO A 178 -30.77 12.70 13.34
N GLN A 179 -31.34 13.64 12.58
CA GLN A 179 -31.18 13.68 11.13
C GLN A 179 -29.74 14.04 10.76
N CYS A 180 -29.12 13.22 9.92
CA CYS A 180 -27.73 13.40 9.48
C CYS A 180 -27.49 14.82 8.92
N ALA A 181 -28.40 15.29 8.06
CA ALA A 181 -28.32 16.60 7.44
C ALA A 181 -28.43 17.77 8.43
N SER A 182 -28.95 17.56 9.65
CA SER A 182 -29.00 18.64 10.65
C SER A 182 -27.61 19.11 11.09
N CYS A 183 -26.60 18.24 10.99
CA CYS A 183 -25.19 18.56 11.28
C CYS A 183 -24.29 18.49 10.04
N HIS A 184 -24.55 17.56 9.13
CA HIS A 184 -23.69 17.29 7.97
C HIS A 184 -24.17 17.93 6.66
N LEU A 185 -25.03 18.96 6.72
CA LEU A 185 -25.46 19.66 5.50
C LEU A 185 -24.29 20.33 4.77
N ASP A 186 -23.34 20.90 5.51
CA ASP A 186 -22.17 21.53 4.90
C ASP A 186 -21.25 20.50 4.24
N ASP A 187 -21.10 19.32 4.84
CA ASP A 187 -20.36 18.21 4.24
C ASP A 187 -21.07 17.71 2.98
N PHE A 188 -22.40 17.57 3.02
CA PHE A 188 -23.22 17.22 1.86
C PHE A 188 -23.03 18.22 0.71
N ASN A 189 -23.07 19.52 1.00
CA ASN A 189 -22.94 20.59 0.00
C ASN A 189 -21.51 20.75 -0.57
N ARG A 190 -20.49 20.34 0.19
CA ARG A 190 -19.07 20.47 -0.21
C ARG A 190 -18.53 19.23 -0.92
N THR A 191 -19.26 18.11 -0.91
CA THR A 191 -18.80 16.88 -1.56
C THR A 191 -18.83 17.05 -3.08
N THR A 192 -17.70 16.79 -3.75
CA THR A 192 -17.55 16.93 -5.21
C THR A 192 -17.41 15.60 -5.94
N ASN A 193 -17.25 14.47 -5.22
CA ASN A 193 -17.09 13.16 -5.83
C ASN A 193 -17.80 12.04 -5.04
N PRO A 194 -18.99 11.59 -5.48
CA PRO A 194 -19.83 12.26 -6.48
C PRO A 194 -20.39 13.58 -5.93
N ASP A 195 -20.56 14.60 -6.78
CA ASP A 195 -21.17 15.87 -6.36
C ASP A 195 -22.65 15.66 -6.01
N HIS A 196 -22.98 15.76 -4.72
CA HIS A 196 -24.33 15.48 -4.26
C HIS A 196 -25.36 16.53 -4.68
N VAL A 197 -24.96 17.80 -4.75
CA VAL A 197 -25.85 18.92 -5.07
C VAL A 197 -26.11 18.96 -6.56
N ALA A 198 -25.06 18.85 -7.37
CA ALA A 198 -25.18 18.82 -8.83
C ALA A 198 -25.96 17.60 -9.32
N SER A 199 -25.82 16.46 -8.63
CA SER A 199 -26.56 15.23 -8.95
C SER A 199 -27.99 15.24 -8.39
N GLY A 200 -28.36 16.22 -7.56
CA GLY A 200 -29.70 16.33 -6.98
C GLY A 200 -30.05 15.20 -6.00
N TYR A 201 -29.06 14.65 -5.29
CA TYR A 201 -29.31 13.57 -4.34
C TYR A 201 -30.13 14.05 -3.14
N SER A 202 -30.86 13.10 -2.55
CA SER A 202 -31.68 13.38 -1.37
C SER A 202 -30.80 13.54 -0.11
N THR A 203 -31.28 14.29 0.88
CA THR A 203 -30.65 14.37 2.22
C THR A 203 -31.00 13.19 3.12
N THR A 204 -31.64 12.14 2.57
CA THR A 204 -31.86 10.85 3.24
C THR A 204 -30.59 10.02 3.09
N CYS A 205 -29.57 10.34 3.87
CA CYS A 205 -28.22 9.79 3.71
C CYS A 205 -28.18 8.26 3.77
N GLN A 206 -29.09 7.63 4.53
CA GLN A 206 -29.16 6.18 4.73
C GLN A 206 -29.51 5.39 3.47
N ASP A 207 -29.98 6.07 2.42
CA ASP A 207 -30.20 5.45 1.11
C ASP A 207 -28.89 4.94 0.50
N CYS A 208 -27.77 5.59 0.83
CA CYS A 208 -26.44 5.27 0.31
C CYS A 208 -25.42 4.98 1.41
N HIS A 209 -25.38 5.78 2.48
CA HIS A 209 -24.31 5.76 3.49
C HIS A 209 -24.66 4.94 4.73
N GLY A 210 -23.65 4.21 5.23
CA GLY A 210 -23.69 3.56 6.53
C GLY A 210 -23.43 4.53 7.69
N PHE A 211 -23.89 4.16 8.90
CA PHE A 211 -23.80 5.00 10.09
C PHE A 211 -22.39 5.09 10.72
N VAL A 212 -21.57 4.04 10.60
CA VAL A 212 -20.25 3.95 11.29
C VAL A 212 -19.08 4.29 10.37
N ALA A 213 -19.15 3.87 9.10
CA ALA A 213 -18.13 4.08 8.09
C ALA A 213 -18.70 4.90 6.93
N PHE A 214 -18.99 6.17 7.21
CA PHE A 214 -19.73 7.06 6.30
C PHE A 214 -18.99 7.31 4.97
N ASP A 215 -17.66 7.28 5.00
CA ASP A 215 -16.74 7.53 3.88
C ASP A 215 -16.40 6.28 3.05
N GLN A 216 -16.53 5.09 3.61
CA GLN A 216 -16.07 3.84 3.00
C GLN A 216 -17.21 2.91 2.54
N ALA A 217 -18.47 3.25 2.83
CA ALA A 217 -19.60 2.34 2.66
C ALA A 217 -20.81 2.98 1.95
N ALA A 218 -20.59 3.92 1.02
CA ALA A 218 -21.66 4.31 0.12
C ALA A 218 -22.00 3.12 -0.80
N ILE A 219 -23.15 2.47 -0.59
CA ILE A 219 -23.62 1.39 -1.47
C ILE A 219 -24.22 2.05 -2.71
N PHE A 220 -23.37 2.35 -3.69
CA PHE A 220 -23.81 2.92 -4.95
C PHE A 220 -24.22 1.82 -5.94
N SER A 221 -25.48 1.84 -6.38
CA SER A 221 -25.99 0.97 -7.43
C SER A 221 -26.15 1.75 -8.74
N HIS A 222 -25.57 1.23 -9.82
CA HIS A 222 -25.77 1.80 -11.16
C HIS A 222 -27.16 1.48 -11.75
N ALA A 223 -27.99 0.69 -11.05
CA ALA A 223 -29.30 0.30 -11.53
C ALA A 223 -30.25 1.51 -11.64
N GLY A 224 -30.76 1.77 -12.84
CA GLY A 224 -31.73 2.85 -13.10
C GLY A 224 -31.09 4.20 -13.47
N ILE A 225 -29.76 4.30 -13.53
CA ILE A 225 -29.08 5.49 -14.03
C ILE A 225 -29.23 5.55 -15.56
N THR A 226 -29.83 6.63 -16.06
CA THR A 226 -29.97 6.91 -17.50
C THR A 226 -29.07 8.05 -17.98
N ALA A 227 -28.27 8.63 -17.08
CA ALA A 227 -27.32 9.69 -17.41
C ALA A 227 -26.06 9.11 -18.09
N ASN A 228 -25.37 9.93 -18.89
CA ASN A 228 -24.10 9.55 -19.50
C ASN A 228 -23.03 9.30 -18.43
N CYS A 229 -22.24 8.23 -18.56
CA CYS A 229 -21.18 7.83 -17.64
C CYS A 229 -20.25 8.98 -17.22
N VAL A 230 -19.81 9.80 -18.18
CA VAL A 230 -18.86 10.89 -17.91
C VAL A 230 -19.46 12.03 -17.10
N SER A 231 -20.78 12.06 -16.90
CA SER A 231 -21.38 13.04 -15.98
C SER A 231 -21.01 12.78 -14.51
N CYS A 232 -20.63 11.55 -14.18
CA CYS A 232 -20.15 11.18 -12.84
C CYS A 232 -18.66 10.76 -12.86
N HIS A 233 -18.22 10.10 -13.92
CA HIS A 233 -16.86 9.54 -14.04
C HIS A 233 -15.93 10.40 -14.91
N LEU A 234 -16.08 11.73 -14.87
CA LEU A 234 -15.23 12.63 -15.66
C LEU A 234 -13.76 12.57 -15.22
N ASP A 235 -13.54 12.60 -13.91
CA ASP A 235 -12.18 12.55 -13.34
C ASP A 235 -11.52 11.21 -13.66
N ASP A 236 -12.26 10.10 -13.56
CA ASP A 236 -11.78 8.77 -13.95
C ASP A 236 -11.42 8.72 -15.43
N TYR A 237 -12.29 9.24 -16.31
CA TYR A 237 -12.05 9.32 -17.75
C TYR A 237 -10.77 10.12 -18.08
N GLN A 238 -10.59 11.29 -17.46
CA GLN A 238 -9.41 12.15 -17.66
C GLN A 238 -8.15 11.60 -17.01
N GLY A 239 -8.28 10.80 -15.94
CA GLY A 239 -7.17 10.23 -15.18
C GLY A 239 -6.56 8.96 -15.79
N THR A 240 -7.18 8.39 -16.84
CA THR A 240 -6.65 7.21 -17.51
C THR A 240 -5.33 7.49 -18.23
N THR A 241 -4.37 6.57 -18.10
CA THR A 241 -3.03 6.69 -18.72
C THR A 241 -2.70 5.54 -19.66
N ASP A 242 -3.45 4.44 -19.59
CA ASP A 242 -3.22 3.24 -20.41
C ASP A 242 -4.56 2.52 -20.73
N PRO A 243 -5.15 2.76 -21.92
CA PRO A 243 -4.82 3.86 -22.81
C PRO A 243 -5.29 5.22 -22.23
N ASN A 244 -4.65 6.31 -22.65
CA ASN A 244 -5.05 7.66 -22.23
C ASN A 244 -6.25 8.13 -23.08
N HIS A 245 -7.45 8.11 -22.48
CA HIS A 245 -8.69 8.42 -23.21
C HIS A 245 -8.75 9.88 -23.68
N GLN A 246 -8.13 10.80 -22.95
CA GLN A 246 -8.13 12.22 -23.31
C GLN A 246 -7.16 12.52 -24.45
N ALA A 247 -5.94 11.98 -24.40
CA ALA A 247 -4.91 12.19 -25.41
C ALA A 247 -5.33 11.63 -26.77
N GLU A 248 -5.97 10.45 -26.75
CA GLU A 248 -6.45 9.76 -27.96
C GLU A 248 -7.86 10.22 -28.39
N ALA A 249 -8.47 11.15 -27.66
CA ALA A 249 -9.81 11.69 -27.92
C ALA A 249 -10.89 10.59 -28.09
N PHE A 250 -10.88 9.59 -27.20
CA PHE A 250 -11.87 8.52 -27.26
C PHE A 250 -13.30 9.03 -27.00
N ALA A 251 -14.29 8.26 -27.43
CA ALA A 251 -15.68 8.61 -27.22
C ALA A 251 -16.08 8.45 -25.74
N THR A 252 -17.02 9.27 -25.28
CA THR A 252 -17.59 9.16 -23.92
C THR A 252 -18.65 8.04 -23.79
N SER A 253 -18.94 7.35 -24.90
CA SER A 253 -19.80 6.17 -24.96
C SER A 253 -19.02 4.95 -24.49
N CYS A 254 -18.95 4.77 -23.18
CA CYS A 254 -18.09 3.77 -22.55
C CYS A 254 -18.47 2.34 -22.96
N GLU A 255 -19.75 2.09 -23.18
CA GLU A 255 -20.34 0.81 -23.59
C GLU A 255 -19.90 0.33 -24.98
N ASP A 256 -19.39 1.23 -25.83
CA ASP A 256 -18.89 0.86 -27.15
C ASP A 256 -17.58 0.07 -27.06
N CYS A 257 -16.81 0.29 -25.99
CA CYS A 257 -15.50 -0.32 -25.79
C CYS A 257 -15.48 -1.26 -24.57
N HIS A 258 -16.10 -0.88 -23.45
CA HIS A 258 -16.05 -1.63 -22.20
C HIS A 258 -17.26 -2.56 -22.03
N ALA A 259 -17.00 -3.87 -21.98
CA ALA A 259 -18.02 -4.88 -21.70
C ALA A 259 -18.28 -5.10 -20.19
N SER A 260 -17.40 -4.61 -19.32
CA SER A 260 -17.52 -4.72 -17.86
C SER A 260 -17.26 -3.37 -17.19
N PHE A 261 -18.25 -2.87 -16.46
CA PHE A 261 -18.17 -1.61 -15.69
C PHE A 261 -17.76 -1.81 -14.23
N THR A 262 -17.53 -3.05 -13.81
CA THR A 262 -17.09 -3.39 -12.45
C THR A 262 -15.58 -3.62 -12.37
N SER A 263 -14.98 -4.14 -13.44
CA SER A 263 -13.54 -4.41 -13.49
C SER A 263 -12.79 -3.52 -14.47
N TRP A 264 -13.51 -2.85 -15.39
CA TRP A 264 -12.99 -2.06 -16.51
C TRP A 264 -11.93 -2.76 -17.38
N ARG A 265 -11.71 -4.07 -17.18
CA ARG A 265 -10.77 -4.91 -17.93
C ARG A 265 -11.44 -5.50 -19.17
N GLY A 266 -10.68 -5.52 -20.27
CA GLY A 266 -11.10 -6.16 -21.53
C GLY A 266 -11.89 -5.24 -22.45
N ALA A 267 -11.42 -4.00 -22.64
CA ALA A 267 -11.97 -3.14 -23.69
C ALA A 267 -11.71 -3.77 -25.07
N GLY A 268 -12.74 -3.84 -25.91
CA GLY A 268 -12.60 -4.32 -27.29
C GLY A 268 -11.92 -3.25 -28.15
N PHE A 269 -10.69 -3.50 -28.59
CA PHE A 269 -9.98 -2.62 -29.51
C PHE A 269 -9.80 -3.29 -30.87
N THR A 270 -10.02 -2.54 -31.95
CA THR A 270 -9.81 -2.99 -33.33
C THR A 270 -8.82 -2.09 -34.05
N HIS A 271 -7.93 -2.68 -34.84
CA HIS A 271 -7.00 -1.94 -35.70
C HIS A 271 -7.65 -1.44 -37.00
N ALA A 272 -8.95 -1.70 -37.20
CA ALA A 272 -9.66 -1.31 -38.42
C ALA A 272 -9.69 0.21 -38.58
N GLY A 273 -9.14 0.71 -39.69
CA GLY A 273 -9.09 2.15 -40.01
C GLY A 273 -7.78 2.85 -39.60
N ILE A 274 -6.91 2.17 -38.84
CA ILE A 274 -5.56 2.67 -38.53
C ILE A 274 -4.65 2.35 -39.72
N THR A 275 -4.08 3.37 -40.35
CA THR A 275 -3.25 3.23 -41.55
C THR A 275 -1.85 3.84 -41.42
N ASN A 276 -1.60 4.64 -40.38
CA ASN A 276 -0.32 5.28 -40.09
C ASN A 276 -0.22 5.65 -38.60
N ASN A 277 0.89 6.28 -38.21
CA ASN A 277 1.13 6.81 -36.85
C ASN A 277 1.11 5.75 -35.75
N CYS A 278 1.56 4.53 -36.04
CA CYS A 278 1.51 3.40 -35.10
C CYS A 278 2.25 3.66 -33.78
N VAL A 279 3.33 4.46 -33.83
CA VAL A 279 4.19 4.77 -32.68
C VAL A 279 3.47 5.58 -31.61
N SER A 280 2.35 6.27 -31.90
CA SER A 280 1.58 6.94 -30.84
C SER A 280 1.05 5.97 -29.80
N CYS A 281 0.72 4.74 -30.21
CA CYS A 281 0.24 3.68 -29.32
C CYS A 281 1.33 2.66 -28.99
N HIS A 282 2.24 2.38 -29.92
CA HIS A 282 3.23 1.30 -29.80
C HIS A 282 4.68 1.78 -29.60
N LEU A 283 4.88 2.95 -29.00
CA LEU A 283 6.22 3.44 -28.66
C LEU A 283 7.01 2.47 -27.76
N PRO A 284 6.41 1.87 -26.70
CA PRO A 284 7.13 0.93 -25.85
C PRO A 284 7.61 -0.30 -26.64
N GLU A 285 6.77 -0.84 -27.52
CA GLU A 285 7.12 -2.00 -28.36
C GLU A 285 8.19 -1.65 -29.40
N TYR A 286 8.10 -0.46 -30.01
CA TYR A 286 9.14 0.05 -30.92
C TYR A 286 10.51 0.10 -30.22
N GLN A 287 10.56 0.61 -28.98
CA GLN A 287 11.80 0.69 -28.19
C GLN A 287 12.29 -0.68 -27.68
N ALA A 288 11.37 -1.62 -27.43
CA ALA A 288 11.73 -2.94 -26.89
C ALA A 288 12.19 -3.95 -27.95
N THR A 289 12.01 -3.66 -29.25
CA THR A 289 12.35 -4.60 -30.31
C THR A 289 13.87 -4.70 -30.48
N SER A 290 14.40 -5.92 -30.55
CA SER A 290 15.85 -6.20 -30.61
C SER A 290 16.31 -6.90 -31.90
N ASN A 291 15.40 -7.24 -32.81
CA ASN A 291 15.75 -7.88 -34.09
C ASN A 291 14.77 -7.52 -35.25
N PRO A 292 15.09 -6.52 -36.08
CA PRO A 292 16.17 -5.55 -35.88
C PRO A 292 15.87 -4.64 -34.67
N ASP A 293 16.91 -4.13 -34.02
CA ASP A 293 16.77 -3.13 -32.98
C ASP A 293 16.41 -1.78 -33.62
N HIS A 294 15.19 -1.30 -33.39
CA HIS A 294 14.68 -0.11 -34.08
C HIS A 294 15.31 1.18 -33.55
N GLU A 295 15.55 1.25 -32.24
CA GLU A 295 16.03 2.46 -31.56
C GLU A 295 17.53 2.67 -31.79
N THR A 296 18.37 1.66 -31.54
CA THR A 296 19.82 1.79 -31.67
C THR A 296 20.28 1.92 -33.12
N GLN A 297 19.52 1.36 -34.07
CA GLN A 297 19.80 1.47 -35.50
C GLN A 297 19.11 2.70 -36.13
N LEU A 298 18.39 3.50 -35.34
CA LEU A 298 17.73 4.75 -35.77
C LEU A 298 16.75 4.54 -36.94
N PHE A 299 15.97 3.45 -36.89
CA PHE A 299 14.91 3.22 -37.88
C PHE A 299 13.80 4.28 -37.73
N PRO A 300 13.16 4.72 -38.83
CA PRO A 300 12.11 5.72 -38.76
C PRO A 300 10.88 5.20 -38.00
N THR A 301 10.11 6.12 -37.40
CA THR A 301 8.86 5.81 -36.70
C THR A 301 7.67 5.64 -37.64
N SER A 302 7.83 5.91 -38.94
CA SER A 302 6.86 5.62 -39.99
C SER A 302 6.89 4.13 -40.34
N CYS A 303 6.24 3.35 -39.48
CA CYS A 303 6.20 1.90 -39.55
C CYS A 303 5.64 1.38 -40.88
N GLU A 304 4.68 2.12 -41.44
CA GLU A 304 4.00 1.86 -42.70
C GLU A 304 4.91 1.89 -43.94
N ASP A 305 6.07 2.52 -43.84
CA ASP A 305 7.05 2.54 -44.94
C ASP A 305 7.79 1.21 -45.07
N CYS A 306 7.86 0.44 -43.98
CA CYS A 306 8.63 -0.80 -43.92
C CYS A 306 7.72 -2.03 -43.77
N HIS A 307 6.73 -2.01 -42.87
CA HIS A 307 5.89 -3.15 -42.56
C HIS A 307 4.63 -3.19 -43.45
N ALA A 308 4.43 -4.33 -44.13
CA ALA A 308 3.26 -4.54 -44.99
C ALA A 308 2.01 -5.04 -44.22
N SER A 309 2.20 -5.59 -43.02
CA SER A 309 1.11 -6.05 -42.13
C SER A 309 1.32 -5.54 -40.72
N PHE A 310 0.33 -4.82 -40.17
CA PHE A 310 0.39 -4.24 -38.81
C PHE A 310 -0.26 -5.13 -37.74
N THR A 311 -0.93 -6.21 -38.14
CA THR A 311 -1.49 -7.21 -37.21
C THR A 311 -0.52 -8.34 -36.91
N THR A 312 0.34 -8.68 -37.87
CA THR A 312 1.36 -9.73 -37.72
C THR A 312 2.78 -9.17 -37.71
N TRP A 313 2.93 -7.85 -37.93
CA TRP A 313 4.22 -7.15 -38.09
C TRP A 313 5.15 -7.78 -39.14
N SER A 314 4.57 -8.56 -40.07
CA SER A 314 5.30 -9.33 -41.08
C SER A 314 5.40 -8.60 -42.42
N GLY A 315 6.33 -9.05 -43.27
CA GLY A 315 6.54 -8.48 -44.60
C GLY A 315 7.36 -7.18 -44.60
N ALA A 316 8.17 -6.96 -43.56
CA ALA A 316 9.14 -5.88 -43.55
C ALA A 316 10.13 -6.05 -44.71
N SER A 317 10.28 -5.01 -45.54
CA SER A 317 11.26 -5.00 -46.63
C SER A 317 12.44 -4.11 -46.24
N PHE A 318 13.65 -4.64 -46.33
CA PHE A 318 14.88 -3.90 -46.04
C PHE A 318 15.90 -4.07 -47.16
N SER A 319 16.45 -2.95 -47.64
CA SER A 319 17.48 -2.94 -48.68
C SER A 319 18.86 -2.68 -48.08
N HIS A 320 19.83 -3.52 -48.43
CA HIS A 320 21.23 -3.34 -48.04
C HIS A 320 21.97 -2.27 -48.87
N ALA A 321 21.31 -1.67 -49.87
CA ALA A 321 21.94 -0.68 -50.75
C ALA A 321 22.28 0.60 -49.97
N GLY A 322 23.53 1.07 -50.08
CA GLY A 322 23.99 2.31 -49.44
C GLY A 322 24.48 2.15 -48.00
N ILE A 323 24.43 0.95 -47.42
CA ILE A 323 25.01 0.68 -46.10
C ILE A 323 26.54 0.68 -46.21
N THR A 324 27.19 1.49 -45.38
CA THR A 324 28.66 1.59 -45.29
C THR A 324 29.20 1.07 -43.95
N ALA A 325 28.32 0.69 -43.02
CA ALA A 325 28.67 0.14 -41.73
C ALA A 325 29.25 -1.29 -41.84
N ASN A 326 30.07 -1.69 -40.86
CA ASN A 326 30.57 -3.07 -40.77
C ASN A 326 29.39 -4.04 -40.52
N CYS A 327 29.38 -5.20 -41.20
CA CYS A 327 28.29 -6.18 -41.09
C CYS A 327 27.95 -6.57 -39.65
N ALA A 328 28.97 -6.71 -38.80
CA ALA A 328 28.81 -7.11 -37.41
C ALA A 328 28.18 -6.02 -36.53
N SER A 329 28.06 -4.76 -36.98
CA SER A 329 27.31 -3.75 -36.20
C SER A 329 25.81 -4.04 -36.15
N CYS A 330 25.29 -4.78 -37.15
CA CYS A 330 23.88 -5.19 -37.20
C CYS A 330 23.73 -6.71 -36.97
N HIS A 331 24.62 -7.52 -37.56
CA HIS A 331 24.55 -8.99 -37.54
C HIS A 331 25.44 -9.64 -36.47
N LEU A 332 25.71 -8.94 -35.36
CA LEU A 332 26.52 -9.51 -34.27
C LEU A 332 25.89 -10.76 -33.67
N SER A 333 24.57 -10.71 -33.46
CA SER A 333 23.80 -11.84 -32.91
C SER A 333 23.87 -13.06 -33.84
N ASP A 334 23.73 -12.85 -35.15
CA ASP A 334 23.85 -13.92 -36.15
C ASP A 334 25.27 -14.51 -36.16
N TYR A 335 26.29 -13.66 -36.11
CA TYR A 335 27.70 -14.07 -36.00
C TYR A 335 27.94 -14.93 -34.75
N GLN A 336 27.40 -14.52 -33.59
CA GLN A 336 27.51 -15.25 -32.33
C GLN A 336 26.71 -16.56 -32.31
N ALA A 337 25.55 -16.59 -32.97
CA ALA A 337 24.63 -17.72 -33.01
C ALA A 337 25.04 -18.81 -34.02
N SER A 338 25.96 -18.51 -34.94
CA SER A 338 26.45 -19.48 -35.93
C SER A 338 26.97 -20.78 -35.28
N THR A 339 26.55 -21.92 -35.82
CA THR A 339 26.86 -23.25 -35.27
C THR A 339 27.81 -24.09 -36.13
N ASN A 340 27.88 -23.81 -37.45
CA ASN A 340 28.67 -24.58 -38.39
C ASN A 340 29.12 -23.73 -39.60
N PRO A 341 30.33 -23.14 -39.56
CA PRO A 341 31.24 -23.13 -38.42
C PRO A 341 30.77 -22.22 -37.27
N ARG A 342 31.25 -22.46 -36.04
CA ARG A 342 31.00 -21.54 -34.90
C ARG A 342 31.96 -20.36 -34.98
N HIS A 343 31.54 -19.26 -35.59
CA HIS A 343 32.45 -18.16 -35.91
C HIS A 343 33.09 -17.54 -34.68
N SER A 344 32.26 -17.23 -33.67
CA SER A 344 32.71 -16.64 -32.41
C SER A 344 33.70 -17.52 -31.65
N ALA A 345 33.43 -18.83 -31.56
CA ALA A 345 34.26 -19.77 -30.83
C ALA A 345 35.56 -20.14 -31.57
N ALA A 346 35.55 -20.06 -32.91
CA ALA A 346 36.73 -20.23 -33.75
C ALA A 346 37.57 -18.96 -33.90
N GLY A 347 37.09 -17.82 -33.40
CA GLY A 347 37.79 -16.54 -33.47
C GLY A 347 37.90 -15.97 -34.88
N PHE A 348 36.91 -16.20 -35.76
CA PHE A 348 36.93 -15.60 -37.10
C PHE A 348 36.82 -14.07 -37.03
N ALA A 349 37.41 -13.38 -37.99
CA ALA A 349 37.30 -11.93 -38.08
C ALA A 349 35.88 -11.50 -38.51
N GLN A 350 35.44 -10.32 -38.06
CA GLN A 350 34.17 -9.69 -38.44
C GLN A 350 34.21 -9.02 -39.83
N THR A 351 35.15 -9.43 -40.68
CA THR A 351 35.24 -9.07 -42.10
C THR A 351 34.46 -10.11 -42.91
N CYS A 352 33.13 -10.07 -42.81
CA CYS A 352 32.23 -11.09 -43.34
C CYS A 352 32.41 -11.32 -44.85
N GLU A 353 32.71 -10.25 -45.59
CA GLU A 353 32.91 -10.20 -47.04
C GLU A 353 34.10 -11.05 -47.52
N SER A 354 35.03 -11.40 -46.62
CA SER A 354 36.14 -12.32 -46.93
C SER A 354 35.65 -13.73 -47.29
N CYS A 355 34.48 -14.12 -46.76
CA CYS A 355 33.88 -15.43 -46.97
C CYS A 355 32.49 -15.32 -47.64
N HIS A 356 31.64 -14.39 -47.20
CA HIS A 356 30.27 -14.22 -47.67
C HIS A 356 30.21 -13.16 -48.79
N THR A 357 30.01 -13.60 -50.03
CA THR A 357 30.03 -12.71 -51.21
C THR A 357 28.67 -12.15 -51.62
N SER A 358 27.60 -12.46 -50.87
CA SER A 358 26.24 -12.02 -51.17
C SER A 358 25.51 -11.63 -49.90
N THR A 359 24.80 -10.50 -49.94
CA THR A 359 23.90 -10.04 -48.87
C THR A 359 22.46 -10.53 -49.05
N SER A 360 22.11 -11.03 -50.24
CA SER A 360 20.77 -11.56 -50.56
C SER A 360 20.68 -13.09 -50.50
N THR A 361 21.83 -13.77 -50.61
CA THR A 361 21.95 -15.23 -50.51
C THR A 361 23.10 -15.56 -49.55
N TRP A 362 22.89 -15.28 -48.26
CA TRP A 362 23.93 -15.40 -47.22
C TRP A 362 24.47 -16.84 -47.07
N ASN A 363 23.66 -17.83 -47.44
CA ASN A 363 24.05 -19.24 -47.50
C ASN A 363 25.00 -19.49 -48.68
N GLY A 364 26.30 -19.61 -48.41
CA GLY A 364 27.31 -19.91 -49.42
C GLY A 364 28.62 -19.14 -49.21
N ALA A 365 29.35 -19.47 -48.13
CA ALA A 365 30.68 -18.92 -47.90
C ALA A 365 31.71 -19.52 -48.87
N ARG A 366 32.63 -18.69 -49.37
CA ARG A 366 33.79 -19.12 -50.14
C ARG A 366 34.91 -19.52 -49.19
N TYR A 367 35.37 -20.76 -49.30
CA TYR A 367 36.50 -21.28 -48.52
C TYR A 367 37.77 -21.34 -49.36
N ASN A 368 38.07 -20.27 -50.11
CA ASN A 368 39.20 -20.24 -51.06
C ASN A 368 40.57 -20.46 -50.40
N ALA A 369 40.67 -20.26 -49.08
CA ALA A 369 41.87 -20.51 -48.29
C ALA A 369 41.97 -21.95 -47.76
N HIS A 370 40.95 -22.80 -47.94
CA HIS A 370 40.97 -24.17 -47.45
C HIS A 370 41.85 -25.05 -48.34
N GLN A 371 42.96 -25.52 -47.79
CA GLN A 371 44.01 -26.22 -48.55
C GLN A 371 43.59 -27.61 -49.05
N PHE A 372 42.70 -28.29 -48.32
CA PHE A 372 42.12 -29.57 -48.77
C PHE A 372 40.87 -29.30 -49.63
N PRO A 373 40.68 -29.96 -50.79
CA PRO A 373 39.62 -29.62 -51.72
C PRO A 373 38.23 -30.09 -51.26
N ILE A 374 37.54 -29.26 -50.45
CA ILE A 374 36.17 -29.53 -49.93
C ILE A 374 35.03 -29.09 -50.86
N TYR A 375 35.38 -28.57 -52.02
CA TYR A 375 34.45 -28.04 -53.03
C TYR A 375 34.33 -28.96 -54.26
N SER A 376 34.92 -30.15 -54.21
CA SER A 376 34.93 -31.11 -55.33
C SER A 376 35.17 -32.55 -54.86
N GLY A 377 34.83 -33.54 -55.69
CA GLY A 377 35.03 -34.95 -55.37
C GLY A 377 34.10 -35.46 -54.25
N ALA A 378 34.52 -36.54 -53.58
CA ALA A 378 33.72 -37.24 -52.57
C ALA A 378 33.52 -36.45 -51.26
N HIS A 379 34.28 -35.38 -51.05
CA HIS A 379 34.21 -34.52 -49.86
C HIS A 379 33.46 -33.20 -50.10
N ASN A 380 32.80 -33.06 -51.24
CA ASN A 380 32.04 -31.86 -51.58
C ASN A 380 30.82 -31.69 -50.67
N ASN A 381 30.57 -30.46 -50.17
CA ASN A 381 29.46 -30.10 -49.29
C ASN A 381 29.39 -30.85 -47.95
N MET A 382 30.46 -31.51 -47.52
CA MET A 382 30.53 -32.10 -46.18
C MET A 382 30.51 -31.02 -45.10
N ALA A 383 29.84 -31.30 -43.99
CA ALA A 383 29.82 -30.38 -42.86
C ALA A 383 31.22 -30.31 -42.22
N CYS A 384 31.62 -29.14 -41.72
CA CYS A 384 32.99 -28.93 -41.23
C CYS A 384 33.35 -29.93 -40.11
N ASN A 385 32.40 -30.24 -39.24
CA ASN A 385 32.57 -31.20 -38.14
C ASN A 385 32.67 -32.67 -38.57
N GLU A 386 32.44 -33.01 -39.84
CA GLU A 386 32.66 -34.36 -40.36
C GLU A 386 34.15 -34.67 -40.55
N CYS A 387 34.97 -33.62 -40.74
CA CYS A 387 36.42 -33.74 -40.84
C CYS A 387 37.12 -33.16 -39.60
N HIS A 388 36.65 -32.03 -39.09
CA HIS A 388 37.22 -31.35 -37.93
C HIS A 388 36.61 -31.88 -36.64
N LEU A 389 37.47 -32.32 -35.73
CA LEU A 389 37.06 -32.99 -34.49
C LEU A 389 36.35 -32.07 -33.50
N THR A 390 36.50 -30.75 -33.68
CA THR A 390 35.83 -29.74 -32.86
C THR A 390 35.30 -28.64 -33.74
N ASN A 391 34.20 -28.01 -33.32
CA ASN A 391 33.60 -26.87 -34.02
C ASN A 391 34.16 -25.51 -33.56
N THR A 392 35.26 -25.53 -32.78
CA THR A 392 35.94 -24.34 -32.25
C THR A 392 37.41 -24.29 -32.62
N ASN A 393 38.02 -25.43 -32.95
CA ASN A 393 39.39 -25.51 -33.44
C ASN A 393 39.45 -26.36 -34.72
N TYR A 394 39.51 -25.67 -35.85
CA TYR A 394 39.59 -26.27 -37.18
C TYR A 394 41.00 -26.75 -37.57
N THR A 395 42.01 -26.63 -36.69
CA THR A 395 43.32 -27.28 -36.90
C THR A 395 43.33 -28.75 -36.47
N ALA A 396 42.36 -29.17 -35.66
CA ALA A 396 42.19 -30.55 -35.23
C ALA A 396 41.24 -31.29 -36.18
N PHE A 397 41.76 -32.25 -36.95
CA PHE A 397 40.99 -33.02 -37.92
C PHE A 397 41.32 -34.50 -37.87
N SER A 398 40.42 -35.34 -38.39
CA SER A 398 40.66 -36.77 -38.54
C SER A 398 40.22 -37.30 -39.89
N CYS A 399 41.16 -37.94 -40.59
CA CYS A 399 40.87 -38.69 -41.81
C CYS A 399 40.38 -40.11 -41.50
N THR A 400 40.80 -40.65 -40.35
CA THR A 400 40.55 -42.04 -39.94
C THR A 400 39.20 -42.25 -39.25
N HIS A 401 38.49 -41.17 -38.93
CA HIS A 401 37.16 -41.24 -38.31
C HIS A 401 36.06 -41.68 -39.31
N CYS A 402 36.15 -41.23 -40.56
CA CYS A 402 35.13 -41.50 -41.59
C CYS A 402 35.56 -42.57 -42.60
N HIS A 403 36.84 -42.64 -42.97
CA HIS A 403 37.29 -43.65 -43.92
C HIS A 403 37.44 -45.02 -43.26
N ARG A 404 36.92 -46.08 -43.92
CA ARG A 404 37.00 -47.50 -43.52
C ARG A 404 38.42 -48.10 -43.59
N HIS A 405 39.43 -47.30 -43.32
CA HIS A 405 40.79 -47.78 -43.27
C HIS A 405 41.03 -48.41 -41.89
N ARG A 406 40.89 -49.73 -41.80
CA ARG A 406 41.43 -50.45 -40.64
C ARG A 406 42.93 -50.22 -40.62
N GLN A 407 43.47 -49.81 -39.48
CA GLN A 407 44.91 -49.53 -39.31
C GLN A 407 45.75 -50.67 -39.89
N SER A 408 45.43 -51.92 -39.55
CA SER A 408 46.11 -53.11 -40.05
C SER A 408 46.13 -53.26 -41.57
N ALA A 409 45.10 -52.80 -42.28
CA ALA A 409 45.05 -52.81 -43.73
C ALA A 409 45.96 -51.72 -44.33
N MET A 410 46.00 -50.53 -43.71
CA MET A 410 46.85 -49.44 -44.18
C MET A 410 48.32 -49.66 -43.84
N ASP A 411 48.62 -50.24 -42.68
CA ASP A 411 49.98 -50.67 -42.32
C ASP A 411 50.50 -51.68 -43.36
N SER A 412 49.62 -52.57 -43.84
CA SER A 412 49.98 -53.54 -44.87
C SER A 412 50.21 -52.90 -46.24
N THR A 413 49.35 -51.96 -46.65
CA THR A 413 49.47 -51.26 -47.95
C THR A 413 50.69 -50.34 -48.01
N HIS A 414 51.03 -49.68 -46.90
CA HIS A 414 52.17 -48.76 -46.81
C HIS A 414 53.43 -49.44 -46.26
N ASN A 415 53.48 -50.78 -46.28
CA ASN A 415 54.65 -51.51 -45.81
C ASN A 415 55.85 -51.24 -46.73
N GLY A 416 56.88 -50.59 -46.19
CA GLY A 416 58.07 -50.17 -46.91
C GLY A 416 58.08 -48.68 -47.30
N GLU A 417 56.98 -47.95 -47.07
CA GLU A 417 56.94 -46.51 -47.26
C GLU A 417 57.65 -45.79 -46.10
N ASN A 418 58.73 -45.08 -46.41
CA ASN A 418 59.53 -44.41 -45.41
C ASN A 418 58.76 -43.20 -44.83
N GLY A 419 58.57 -43.17 -43.51
CA GLY A 419 57.85 -42.09 -42.82
C GLY A 419 56.34 -42.31 -42.70
N TYR A 420 55.81 -43.48 -43.07
CA TYR A 420 54.41 -43.82 -42.81
C TYR A 420 54.12 -43.88 -41.31
N VAL A 421 53.08 -43.15 -40.87
CA VAL A 421 52.54 -43.19 -39.51
C VAL A 421 51.02 -43.13 -39.57
N TRP A 422 50.34 -43.94 -38.75
CA TRP A 422 48.88 -43.97 -38.64
C TRP A 422 48.31 -42.76 -37.88
N LEU A 423 48.50 -41.57 -38.45
CA LEU A 423 48.03 -40.29 -37.91
C LEU A 423 47.48 -39.44 -39.05
N SER A 424 46.34 -38.77 -38.83
CA SER A 424 45.67 -37.95 -39.85
C SER A 424 46.56 -36.84 -40.42
N SER A 425 47.46 -36.27 -39.61
CA SER A 425 48.45 -35.28 -40.07
C SER A 425 49.49 -35.88 -41.04
N ALA A 426 49.96 -37.10 -40.78
CA ALA A 426 50.88 -37.81 -41.67
C ALA A 426 50.17 -38.22 -42.97
N CYS A 427 48.93 -38.72 -42.88
CA CYS A 427 48.10 -39.01 -44.05
C CYS A 427 47.92 -37.77 -44.93
N TYR A 428 47.65 -36.61 -44.34
CA TYR A 428 47.47 -35.36 -45.09
C TYR A 428 48.75 -34.89 -45.80
N GLN A 429 49.93 -35.10 -45.21
CA GLN A 429 51.20 -34.76 -45.84
C GLN A 429 51.45 -35.57 -47.12
N CYS A 430 51.12 -36.87 -47.10
CA CYS A 430 51.25 -37.73 -48.28
C CYS A 430 50.08 -37.53 -49.27
N HIS A 431 48.87 -37.25 -48.78
CA HIS A 431 47.64 -37.15 -49.57
C HIS A 431 46.94 -35.77 -49.40
N PRO A 432 47.56 -34.66 -49.82
CA PRO A 432 47.04 -33.31 -49.60
C PRO A 432 45.71 -33.03 -50.34
N ASN A 433 45.42 -33.81 -51.39
CA ASN A 433 44.22 -33.68 -52.20
C ASN A 433 43.18 -34.79 -51.94
N GLY A 434 43.39 -35.63 -50.93
CA GLY A 434 42.47 -36.73 -50.58
C GLY A 434 42.42 -37.86 -51.62
N ARG A 435 43.44 -37.97 -52.46
CA ARG A 435 43.62 -39.03 -53.46
C ARG A 435 44.88 -39.82 -53.14
N ASN A 436 44.83 -41.12 -53.40
CA ASN A 436 45.97 -42.04 -53.28
C ASN A 436 47.09 -41.65 -54.24
#